data_AF-F3FJX3-F1
#
_entry.id   AF-F3FJX3-F1
#
_cell.length_a   1.000
_cell.length_b   1.000
_cell.length_c   1.000
_cell.angle_alpha   90.00
_cell.angle_beta   90.00
_cell.angle_gamma   90.00
#
_symmetry.space_group_name_H-M   'P 1'
#
loop_
_entity.id
_entity.type
_entity.pdbx_description
1 polymer ?
#
loop_
_entity_poly.entity_id
_entity_poly.type
_entity_poly.pdbx_seq_one_letter_code
_entity_poly.pdbx_strand_id
1 'polypeptide(L)'
;RDTPWRGSIHGSLTPQAARHQRQQKVTQMPDDELRELEAKRRKALWRLANISPGDSKAFDALSILDDLELQERKDSPHSDKALELKQVRDCVTVQHHHSGIDIILEQTIPQPWRERFNQASIGSTRLLHGPYAPDWDKFLVEWEREMQHLQDHRLAKAANS
;
A
#
# COMPACT_ATOMS: atom_id res chain seq x y z
N ARG A 1 -25.37 -0.55 -45.09
CA ARG A 1 -26.14 -0.28 -43.86
C ARG A 1 -25.36 -0.94 -42.74
N ASP A 2 -24.40 -0.16 -42.27
CA ASP A 2 -23.25 -0.58 -41.48
C ASP A 2 -23.63 -0.71 -40.01
N THR A 3 -23.23 -1.82 -39.39
CA THR A 3 -22.96 -1.87 -37.95
C THR A 3 -21.50 -1.48 -37.78
N PRO A 4 -21.12 -0.77 -36.71
CA PRO A 4 -20.18 -1.45 -35.80
C PRO A 4 -20.13 -0.96 -34.32
N TRP A 5 -19.47 -1.80 -33.52
CA TRP A 5 -18.82 -1.52 -32.22
C TRP A 5 -19.66 -1.61 -30.93
N ARG A 6 -19.85 -2.85 -30.45
CA ARG A 6 -19.87 -3.13 -29.01
C ARG A 6 -18.41 -3.33 -28.56
N GLY A 7 -17.77 -2.25 -28.13
CA GLY A 7 -16.43 -2.30 -27.53
C GLY A 7 -16.48 -3.02 -26.18
N SER A 8 -15.87 -4.20 -26.12
CA SER A 8 -15.66 -4.94 -24.88
C SER A 8 -14.54 -4.25 -24.08
N ILE A 9 -14.90 -3.57 -23.01
CA ILE A 9 -13.97 -3.01 -22.02
C ILE A 9 -13.47 -4.12 -21.10
N HIS A 10 -12.64 -5.01 -21.64
CA HIS A 10 -11.70 -5.77 -20.82
C HIS A 10 -10.31 -5.17 -21.05
N GLY A 11 -9.95 -4.21 -20.20
CA GLY A 11 -8.57 -3.76 -20.07
C GLY A 11 -7.71 -4.99 -19.77
N SER A 12 -6.94 -5.44 -20.77
CA SER A 12 -6.07 -6.59 -20.63
C SER A 12 -4.97 -6.25 -19.63
N LEU A 13 -4.86 -7.04 -18.56
CA LEU A 13 -3.75 -6.92 -17.61
C LEU A 13 -2.43 -7.04 -18.36
N THR A 14 -1.45 -6.23 -17.98
CA THR A 14 -0.10 -6.38 -18.52
C THR A 14 0.43 -7.79 -18.16
N PRO A 15 1.29 -8.41 -18.99
CA PRO A 15 1.88 -9.71 -18.69
C PRO A 15 2.56 -9.77 -17.31
N GLN A 16 3.09 -8.63 -16.86
CA GLN A 16 3.67 -8.45 -15.53
C GLN A 16 2.60 -8.47 -14.43
N ALA A 17 1.48 -7.75 -14.59
CA ALA A 17 0.37 -7.77 -13.64
C ALA A 17 -0.29 -9.16 -13.55
N ALA A 18 -0.44 -9.86 -14.69
CA ALA A 18 -1.00 -11.20 -14.74
C ALA A 18 -0.11 -12.25 -14.04
N ARG A 19 1.22 -12.09 -14.13
CA ARG A 19 2.18 -12.97 -13.44
C ARG A 19 2.16 -12.77 -11.94
N HIS A 20 2.05 -11.53 -11.46
CA HIS A 20 1.92 -11.22 -10.04
C HIS A 20 0.60 -11.73 -9.46
N GLN A 21 -0.52 -11.58 -10.17
CA GLN A 21 -1.81 -12.16 -9.74
C GLN A 21 -1.75 -13.68 -9.57
N ARG A 22 -1.05 -14.40 -10.46
CA ARG A 22 -0.90 -15.87 -10.35
C ARG A 22 -0.05 -16.29 -9.14
N GLN A 23 0.90 -15.46 -8.72
CA GLN A 23 1.75 -15.74 -7.55
C GLN A 23 1.05 -15.41 -6.23
N GLN A 24 0.13 -14.44 -6.21
CA GLN A 24 -0.66 -14.09 -5.02
C GLN A 24 -1.62 -15.20 -4.56
N LYS A 25 -2.00 -16.14 -5.43
CA LYS A 25 -3.04 -17.15 -5.14
C LYS A 25 -2.61 -18.26 -4.16
N VAL A 26 -1.32 -18.42 -3.83
CA VAL A 26 -0.84 -19.65 -3.15
C VAL A 26 -0.70 -19.49 -1.62
N THR A 27 -0.64 -18.29 -1.05
CA THR A 27 -0.66 -18.07 0.41
C THR A 27 -1.13 -16.65 0.70
N GLN A 28 -2.42 -16.38 0.51
CA GLN A 28 -3.00 -15.07 0.79
C GLN A 28 -3.73 -15.13 2.13
N MET A 29 -3.29 -14.30 3.08
CA MET A 29 -4.01 -14.00 4.32
C MET A 29 -5.46 -13.58 3.98
N PRO A 30 -6.47 -14.01 4.76
CA PRO A 30 -7.85 -13.58 4.57
C PRO A 30 -7.95 -12.04 4.54
N ASP A 31 -8.78 -11.50 3.65
CA ASP A 31 -8.90 -10.04 3.45
C ASP A 31 -9.28 -9.28 4.74
N ASP A 32 -10.06 -9.90 5.64
CA ASP A 32 -10.43 -9.32 6.93
C ASP A 32 -9.23 -9.19 7.88
N GLU A 33 -8.38 -10.21 7.94
CA GLU A 33 -7.18 -10.20 8.76
C GLU A 33 -6.17 -9.17 8.24
N LEU A 34 -5.98 -9.11 6.92
CA LEU A 34 -5.11 -8.11 6.30
C LEU A 34 -5.59 -6.68 6.60
N ARG A 35 -6.90 -6.44 6.53
CA ARG A 35 -7.50 -5.15 6.89
C ARG A 35 -7.22 -4.77 8.34
N GLU A 36 -7.35 -5.70 9.28
CA GLU A 36 -7.05 -5.45 10.70
C GLU A 36 -5.57 -5.14 10.94
N LEU A 37 -4.66 -5.89 10.32
CA LEU A 37 -3.23 -5.66 10.44
C LEU A 37 -2.82 -4.29 9.89
N GLU A 38 -3.31 -3.92 8.71
CA GLU A 38 -2.95 -2.64 8.11
C GLU A 38 -3.63 -1.45 8.80
N ALA A 39 -4.82 -1.64 9.38
CA ALA A 39 -5.44 -0.64 10.27
C ALA A 39 -4.57 -0.42 11.54
N LYS A 40 -4.08 -1.51 12.15
CA LYS A 40 -3.16 -1.43 13.30
C LYS A 40 -1.85 -0.74 12.92
N ARG A 41 -1.28 -1.07 11.76
CA ARG A 41 -0.05 -0.44 11.22
C ARG A 41 -0.25 1.06 11.05
N ARG A 42 -1.31 1.47 10.37
CA ARG A 42 -1.58 2.88 10.10
C ARG A 42 -1.79 3.67 11.40
N LYS A 43 -2.50 3.11 12.37
CA LYS A 43 -2.68 3.73 13.69
C LYS A 43 -1.34 3.91 14.42
N ALA A 44 -0.44 2.94 14.34
CA ALA A 44 0.89 3.04 14.96
C ALA A 44 1.77 4.07 14.26
N LEU A 45 1.80 4.10 12.92
CA LEU A 45 2.51 5.13 12.14
C LEU A 45 1.99 6.53 12.44
N TRP A 46 0.67 6.70 12.53
CA TRP A 46 0.06 7.98 12.87
C TRP A 46 0.46 8.47 14.27
N ARG A 47 0.59 7.55 15.25
CA ARG A 47 1.12 7.89 16.58
C ARG A 47 2.56 8.38 16.51
N LEU A 48 3.40 7.76 15.68
CA LEU A 48 4.81 8.17 15.54
C LEU A 48 4.99 9.52 14.83
N ALA A 49 4.07 9.90 13.94
CA ALA A 49 4.20 11.10 13.11
C ALA A 49 4.45 12.39 13.90
N ASN A 50 3.97 12.48 15.15
CA ASN A 50 4.12 13.66 16.01
C ASN A 50 5.10 13.45 17.18
N ILE A 51 5.84 12.33 17.20
CA ILE A 51 6.80 12.01 18.26
C ILE A 51 8.21 12.12 17.68
N SER A 52 9.09 12.79 18.42
CA SER A 52 10.50 12.91 18.07
C SER A 52 11.24 11.58 18.28
N PRO A 53 12.17 11.20 17.39
CA PRO A 53 13.05 10.05 17.61
C PRO A 53 13.74 10.10 18.98
N GLY A 54 13.71 8.98 19.71
CA GLY A 54 14.31 8.84 21.04
C GLY A 54 13.39 9.16 22.22
N ASP A 55 12.20 9.73 21.98
CA ASP A 55 11.18 9.89 23.02
C ASP A 55 10.58 8.52 23.40
N SER A 56 10.52 8.22 24.69
CA SER A 56 9.98 6.95 25.21
C SER A 56 8.50 6.74 24.89
N LYS A 57 7.75 7.81 24.59
CA LYS A 57 6.36 7.73 24.09
C LYS A 57 6.24 6.97 22.77
N ALA A 58 7.33 6.84 22.01
CA ALA A 58 7.35 6.08 20.76
C ALA A 58 7.38 4.56 20.99
N PHE A 59 7.79 4.07 22.16
CA PHE A 59 8.17 2.66 22.36
C PHE A 59 7.02 1.68 22.11
N ASP A 60 5.82 1.99 22.58
CA ASP A 60 4.64 1.15 22.35
C ASP A 60 4.30 1.05 20.85
N ALA A 61 4.39 2.17 20.13
CA ALA A 61 4.13 2.20 18.69
C ALA A 61 5.21 1.43 17.91
N LEU A 62 6.48 1.53 18.32
CA LEU A 62 7.58 0.76 17.74
C LEU A 62 7.40 -0.75 17.96
N SER A 63 7.06 -1.18 19.18
CA SER A 63 6.80 -2.60 19.46
C SER A 63 5.69 -3.16 18.57
N ILE A 64 4.60 -2.40 18.41
CA ILE A 64 3.49 -2.80 17.52
C ILE A 64 3.97 -2.95 16.07
N LEU A 65 4.78 -2.02 15.56
CA LEU A 65 5.27 -2.05 14.18
C LEU A 65 6.28 -3.18 13.95
N ASP A 66 7.14 -3.45 14.92
CA ASP A 66 8.11 -4.55 14.87
C ASP A 66 7.40 -5.92 14.89
N ASP A 67 6.36 -6.07 15.73
CA ASP A 67 5.52 -7.28 15.76
C ASP A 67 4.81 -7.52 14.41
N LEU A 68 4.28 -6.45 13.80
CA LEU A 68 3.62 -6.50 12.49
C LEU A 68 4.60 -6.87 11.37
N GLU A 69 5.81 -6.29 11.36
CA GLU A 69 6.84 -6.63 10.39
C GLU A 69 7.28 -8.10 10.54
N LEU A 70 7.38 -8.60 11.77
CA LEU A 70 7.69 -10.01 12.04
C LEU A 70 6.57 -10.94 11.56
N GLN A 71 5.30 -10.58 11.77
CA GLN A 71 4.15 -11.33 11.28
C GLN A 71 4.13 -11.38 9.75
N GLU A 72 4.28 -10.23 9.09
CA GLU A 72 4.31 -10.13 7.62
C GLU A 72 5.42 -11.01 7.00
N ARG A 73 6.60 -11.06 7.63
CA ARG A 73 7.71 -11.92 7.19
C ARG A 73 7.40 -13.41 7.35
N LYS A 74 6.64 -13.80 8.38
CA LYS A 74 6.23 -15.19 8.61
C LYS A 74 5.20 -15.64 7.58
N ASP A 75 4.26 -14.77 7.23
CA ASP A 75 3.17 -15.08 6.30
C ASP A 75 3.64 -15.08 4.84
N SER A 76 4.74 -14.39 4.55
CA SER A 76 5.37 -14.39 3.23
C SER A 76 6.88 -14.63 3.31
N PRO A 77 7.33 -15.87 3.58
CA PRO A 77 8.75 -16.20 3.75
C PRO A 77 9.56 -16.09 2.45
N HIS A 78 8.90 -15.94 1.29
CA HIS A 78 9.54 -15.65 0.00
C HIS A 78 9.47 -14.17 -0.39
N SER A 79 8.90 -13.30 0.46
CA SER A 79 8.88 -11.85 0.29
C SER A 79 10.15 -11.17 0.82
N ASP A 80 11.31 -11.85 0.75
CA ASP A 80 12.62 -11.25 1.04
C ASP A 80 12.93 -10.01 0.17
N LYS A 81 12.13 -9.80 -0.87
CA LYS A 81 11.97 -8.50 -1.53
C LYS A 81 10.53 -8.05 -1.38
N ALA A 82 10.21 -7.38 -0.26
CA ALA A 82 9.10 -6.45 -0.27
C ALA A 82 9.23 -5.61 -1.54
N LEU A 83 8.21 -5.61 -2.40
CA LEU A 83 8.27 -4.90 -3.68
C LEU A 83 8.77 -3.47 -3.41
N GLU A 84 9.84 -3.08 -4.09
CA GLU A 84 10.34 -1.70 -3.98
C GLU A 84 9.22 -0.76 -4.41
N LEU A 85 9.10 0.41 -3.77
CA LEU A 85 8.03 1.38 -4.06
C LEU A 85 7.88 1.67 -5.56
N LYS A 86 9.00 1.68 -6.29
CA LYS A 86 9.01 1.81 -7.75
C LYS A 86 8.27 0.67 -8.46
N GLN A 87 8.52 -0.58 -8.08
CA GLN A 87 7.85 -1.75 -8.64
C GLN A 87 6.35 -1.74 -8.30
N VAL A 88 6.00 -1.28 -7.11
CA VAL A 88 4.61 -1.11 -6.67
C VAL A 88 3.90 -0.07 -7.55
N ARG A 89 4.56 1.06 -7.82
CA ARG A 89 4.06 2.09 -8.73
C ARG A 89 3.82 1.56 -10.14
N ASP A 90 4.79 0.80 -10.67
CA ASP A 90 4.75 0.26 -12.03
C ASP A 90 3.67 -0.83 -12.23
N CYS A 91 3.17 -1.44 -11.15
CA CYS A 91 2.10 -2.43 -11.20
C CYS A 91 0.69 -1.83 -11.33
N VAL A 92 0.53 -0.52 -11.08
CA VAL A 92 -0.78 0.13 -11.04
C VAL A 92 -1.18 0.67 -12.41
N THR A 93 -2.35 0.27 -12.89
CA THR A 93 -2.90 0.79 -14.14
C THR A 93 -3.54 2.15 -13.92
N VAL A 94 -3.05 3.16 -14.62
CA VAL A 94 -3.66 4.49 -14.71
C VAL A 94 -4.65 4.53 -15.89
N GLN A 95 -5.81 5.13 -15.68
CA GLN A 95 -6.83 5.36 -16.71
C GLN A 95 -7.21 6.83 -16.76
N HIS A 96 -7.22 7.37 -17.99
CA HIS A 96 -7.72 8.71 -18.22
C HIS A 96 -9.24 8.74 -18.00
N HIS A 97 -9.69 9.64 -17.13
CA HIS A 97 -11.10 9.79 -16.82
C HIS A 97 -11.68 11.03 -17.51
N HIS A 98 -12.94 10.96 -17.94
CA HIS A 98 -13.64 12.04 -18.65
C HIS A 98 -13.81 13.33 -17.84
N SER A 99 -13.57 13.29 -16.52
CA SER A 99 -13.51 14.49 -15.66
C SER A 99 -12.22 15.30 -15.80
N GLY A 100 -11.26 14.82 -16.60
CA GLY A 100 -9.95 15.47 -16.79
C GLY A 100 -8.93 15.16 -15.70
N ILE A 101 -9.24 14.28 -14.74
CA ILE A 101 -8.31 13.83 -13.69
C ILE A 101 -8.15 12.33 -13.81
N ASP A 102 -6.92 11.86 -14.01
CA ASP A 102 -6.63 10.43 -14.12
C ASP A 102 -6.94 9.68 -12.82
N ILE A 103 -7.43 8.46 -12.98
CA ILE A 103 -7.73 7.53 -11.89
C ILE A 103 -6.85 6.30 -11.98
N ILE A 104 -6.62 5.64 -10.84
CA ILE A 104 -5.99 4.33 -10.82
C ILE A 104 -7.02 3.22 -10.71
N LEU A 105 -6.69 2.07 -11.30
CA LEU A 105 -7.52 0.89 -11.25
C LEU A 105 -7.19 0.09 -9.98
N GLU A 106 -7.96 0.28 -8.91
CA GLU A 106 -7.65 -0.19 -7.55
C GLU A 106 -7.32 -1.69 -7.48
N GLN A 107 -8.01 -2.53 -8.26
CA GLN A 107 -7.76 -3.98 -8.32
C GLN A 107 -6.40 -4.38 -8.92
N THR A 108 -5.68 -3.44 -9.53
CA THR A 108 -4.32 -3.67 -10.06
C THR A 108 -3.24 -3.41 -9.02
N ILE A 109 -3.57 -2.70 -7.93
CA ILE A 109 -2.65 -2.52 -6.82
C ILE A 109 -2.44 -3.88 -6.15
N PRO A 110 -1.19 -4.37 -6.01
CA PRO A 110 -0.92 -5.63 -5.35
C PRO A 110 -1.19 -5.53 -3.84
N GLN A 111 -1.62 -6.63 -3.21
CA GLN A 111 -1.57 -6.72 -1.75
C GLN A 111 -0.11 -6.86 -1.28
N PRO A 112 0.25 -6.29 -0.11
CA PRO A 112 -0.60 -5.57 0.86
C PRO A 112 -0.78 -4.06 0.56
N TRP A 113 -0.20 -3.55 -0.53
CA TRP A 113 -0.18 -2.12 -0.85
C TRP A 113 -1.55 -1.51 -1.10
N ARG A 114 -2.49 -2.28 -1.65
CA ARG A 114 -3.87 -1.84 -1.82
C ARG A 114 -4.49 -1.50 -0.46
N GLU A 115 -4.35 -2.40 0.50
CA GLU A 115 -4.93 -2.20 1.82
C GLU A 115 -4.21 -1.06 2.59
N ARG A 116 -2.88 -0.97 2.47
CA ARG A 116 -2.11 0.15 3.04
C ARG A 116 -2.59 1.51 2.54
N PHE A 117 -2.87 1.62 1.25
CA PHE A 117 -3.43 2.81 0.63
C PHE A 117 -4.86 3.08 1.13
N ASN A 118 -5.70 2.05 1.19
CA ASN A 118 -7.07 2.20 1.70
C ASN A 118 -7.10 2.71 3.14
N GLN A 119 -6.24 2.19 4.02
CA GLN A 119 -6.11 2.67 5.41
C GLN A 119 -5.55 4.09 5.49
N ALA A 120 -4.61 4.47 4.62
CA ALA A 120 -4.07 5.85 4.57
C ALA A 120 -5.08 6.87 4.03
N SER A 121 -5.98 6.44 3.15
CA SER A 121 -6.93 7.30 2.44
C SER A 121 -8.34 7.26 3.02
N ILE A 122 -8.53 6.75 4.25
CA ILE A 122 -9.83 6.80 4.92
C ILE A 122 -10.32 8.26 5.01
N GLY A 123 -11.52 8.52 4.49
CA GLY A 123 -12.11 9.86 4.44
C GLY A 123 -11.69 10.72 3.25
N SER A 124 -10.83 10.23 2.35
CA SER A 124 -10.49 10.92 1.10
C SER A 124 -11.62 10.82 0.07
N THR A 125 -11.82 11.87 -0.72
CA THR A 125 -12.78 11.87 -1.83
C THR A 125 -12.28 10.98 -2.97
N ARG A 126 -13.14 10.11 -3.50
CA ARG A 126 -12.85 9.22 -4.63
C ARG A 126 -13.94 9.31 -5.69
N LEU A 127 -13.60 9.00 -6.95
CA LEU A 127 -14.60 8.78 -7.98
C LEU A 127 -15.14 7.34 -7.87
N LEU A 128 -16.34 7.10 -8.39
CA LEU A 128 -16.93 5.76 -8.47
C LEU A 128 -16.00 4.76 -9.20
N HIS A 129 -15.25 5.26 -10.19
CA HIS A 129 -14.39 4.45 -11.05
C HIS A 129 -13.02 4.14 -10.42
N GLY A 130 -12.65 4.81 -9.34
CA GLY A 130 -11.40 4.58 -8.64
C GLY A 130 -10.84 5.80 -7.90
N PRO A 131 -9.74 5.62 -7.14
CA PRO A 131 -8.98 6.71 -6.56
C PRO A 131 -8.29 7.55 -7.63
N TYR A 132 -8.04 8.81 -7.32
CA TYR A 132 -7.25 9.68 -8.20
C TYR A 132 -5.79 9.20 -8.26
N ALA A 133 -5.20 9.20 -9.46
CA ALA A 133 -3.79 8.83 -9.62
C ALA A 133 -2.82 9.72 -8.82
N PRO A 134 -3.04 11.05 -8.68
CA PRO A 134 -2.27 11.89 -7.77
C PRO A 134 -2.32 11.47 -6.30
N ASP A 135 -3.44 10.92 -5.82
CA ASP A 135 -3.56 10.48 -4.42
C ASP A 135 -2.70 9.24 -4.17
N TRP A 136 -2.62 8.35 -5.16
CA TRP A 136 -1.73 7.19 -5.12
C TRP A 136 -0.26 7.59 -5.11
N ASP A 137 0.15 8.49 -6.01
CA ASP A 137 1.52 8.99 -6.03
C ASP A 137 1.89 9.72 -4.72
N LYS A 138 0.98 10.52 -4.19
CA LYS A 138 1.14 11.18 -2.88
C LYS A 138 1.31 10.16 -1.76
N PHE A 139 0.49 9.11 -1.75
CA PHE A 139 0.59 8.04 -0.75
C PHE A 139 1.97 7.37 -0.77
N LEU A 140 2.53 7.07 -1.94
CA LEU A 140 3.85 6.43 -2.04
C LEU A 140 4.97 7.33 -1.48
N VAL A 141 4.91 8.64 -1.76
CA VAL A 141 5.88 9.61 -1.23
C VAL A 141 5.76 9.73 0.29
N GLU A 142 4.55 9.86 0.82
CA GLU A 142 4.35 9.94 2.27
C GLU A 142 4.73 8.64 2.97
N TRP A 143 4.47 7.48 2.36
CA TRP A 143 4.90 6.20 2.90
C TRP A 143 6.43 6.12 3.04
N GLU A 144 7.20 6.56 2.04
CA GLU A 144 8.66 6.59 2.13
C GLU A 144 9.15 7.48 3.29
N ARG A 145 8.53 8.65 3.47
CA ARG A 145 8.82 9.55 4.59
C ARG A 145 8.48 8.93 5.95
N GLU A 146 7.33 8.26 6.05
CA GLU A 146 6.92 7.53 7.25
C GLU A 146 7.90 6.41 7.60
N MET A 147 8.38 5.64 6.61
CA MET A 147 9.37 4.58 6.82
C MET A 147 10.73 5.12 7.24
N GLN A 148 11.16 6.26 6.69
CA GLN A 148 12.39 6.93 7.12
C GLN A 148 12.27 7.39 8.58
N HIS A 149 11.15 8.02 8.96
CA HIS A 149 10.92 8.45 10.35
C HIS A 149 10.88 7.26 11.33
N LEU A 150 10.26 6.15 10.94
CA LEU A 150 10.28 4.90 11.71
C LEU A 150 11.73 4.39 11.89
N GLN A 151 12.55 4.44 10.85
CA GLN A 151 13.94 4.03 10.94
C GLN A 151 14.74 4.93 11.90
N ASP A 152 14.52 6.25 11.86
CA ASP A 152 15.16 7.19 12.77
C ASP A 152 14.80 6.91 14.24
N HIS A 153 13.53 6.59 14.51
CA HIS A 153 13.08 6.14 15.83
C HIS A 153 13.79 4.86 16.30
N ARG A 154 13.94 3.87 15.42
CA ARG A 154 14.63 2.61 15.72
C ARG A 154 16.11 2.85 16.04
N LEU A 155 16.77 3.71 15.27
CA LEU A 155 18.17 4.09 15.51
C LEU A 155 18.34 4.80 16.85
N ALA A 156 17.45 5.75 17.17
CA ALA A 156 17.48 6.47 18.44
C ALA A 156 17.24 5.55 19.64
N LYS A 157 16.31 4.58 19.53
CA LYS A 157 16.07 3.57 20.56
C LYS A 157 17.29 2.68 20.79
N ALA A 158 17.95 2.24 19.71
CA ALA A 158 19.15 1.42 19.79
C ALA A 158 20.34 2.17 20.41
N ALA A 159 20.48 3.47 20.16
CA ALA A 159 21.52 4.30 20.77
C ALA A 159 21.30 4.56 22.29
N ASN A 160 20.04 4.48 22.75
CA ASN A 160 19.64 4.71 24.14
C ASN A 160 19.53 3.40 24.97
N SER A 161 19.79 2.24 24.38
CA SER A 161 19.75 0.91 25.02
C SER A 161 21.13 0.46 25.46
#